data_AF-A0A7Z9VNF1-F1
#
_entry.id   AF-A0A7Z9VNF1-F1
#
_cell.length_a   1.000
_cell.length_b   1.000
_cell.length_c   1.000
_cell.angle_alpha   90.00
_cell.angle_beta   90.00
_cell.angle_gamma   90.00
#
_symmetry.space_group_name_H-M   'P 1'
#
loop_
_entity.id
_entity.type
_entity.pdbx_description
1 polymer ?
#
loop_
_entity_poly.entity_id
_entity_poly.type
_entity_poly.pdbx_seq_one_letter_code
_entity_poly.pdbx_strand_id
1 'polypeptide(L)' 'MSKTWAKCLNTLKDTIPLATFSVWVQPLKAIEDETNLSLLAPNTSVLNYVNKNLKKEIKSS' A
#
# COMPACT_ATOMS: atom_id res chain seq x y z
N MET A 1 0.40 -10.31 10.38
CA MET A 1 0.60 -9.94 8.96
C MET A 1 -0.77 -9.93 8.31
N SER A 2 -1.21 -8.79 7.78
CA SER A 2 -2.49 -8.69 7.09
C SER A 2 -2.50 -9.54 5.82
N LYS A 3 -3.55 -10.35 5.62
CA LYS A 3 -3.69 -11.18 4.42
C LYS A 3 -4.09 -10.36 3.20
N THR A 4 -4.95 -9.35 3.39
CA THR A 4 -5.37 -8.45 2.32
C THR A 4 -4.22 -7.56 1.87
N TRP A 5 -3.45 -6.99 2.80
CA TRP A 5 -2.27 -6.20 2.43
C TRP A 5 -1.21 -7.01 1.70
N ALA A 6 -0.95 -8.25 2.11
CA ALA A 6 0.01 -9.11 1.42
C ALA A 6 -0.38 -9.35 -0.05
N LYS A 7 -1.68 -9.50 -0.33
CA LYS A 7 -2.18 -9.55 -1.71
C LYS A 7 -1.97 -8.23 -2.44
N CYS A 8 -2.33 -7.10 -1.83
CA CYS A 8 -2.08 -5.77 -2.41
C CYS A 8 -0.60 -5.55 -2.72
N LEU A 9 0.31 -5.95 -1.83
CA LEU A 9 1.75 -5.83 -2.05
C LEU A 9 2.22 -6.62 -3.27
N ASN A 10 1.71 -7.84 -3.46
CA ASN A 10 2.04 -8.64 -4.64
C ASN A 10 1.55 -7.97 -5.92
N THR A 11 0.29 -7.53 -5.95
CA THR A 11 -0.27 -6.80 -7.10
C THR A 11 0.54 -5.54 -7.38
N LEU A 12 0.80 -4.72 -6.35
CA LEU A 12 1.59 -3.49 -6.48
C LEU A 12 3.00 -3.75 -7.01
N LYS A 13 3.64 -4.83 -6.57
CA LYS A 13 4.99 -5.19 -7.05
C LYS A 13 5.02 -5.50 -8.55
N ASP A 14 3.91 -6.01 -9.10
CA ASP A 14 3.76 -6.29 -10.52
C ASP A 14 3.27 -5.05 -11.30
N THR A 15 2.49 -4.17 -10.67
CA THR A 15 1.93 -2.96 -11.31
C THR A 15 2.94 -1.80 -11.39
N ILE A 16 3.77 -1.61 -10.36
CA ILE A 16 4.72 -0.47 -10.29
C ILE A 16 6.18 -0.93 -10.25
N PRO A 17 7.13 -0.12 -10.76
CA PRO A 17 8.55 -0.44 -10.71
C PRO A 17 9.04 -0.70 -9.28
N LEU A 18 9.95 -1.65 -9.11
CA LEU A 18 10.51 -2.03 -7.81
C LEU A 18 11.11 -0.83 -7.05
N ALA A 19 11.75 0.10 -7.75
CA ALA A 19 12.29 1.32 -7.14
C ALA A 19 11.19 2.18 -6.49
N THR A 20 10.06 2.35 -7.18
CA THR A 20 8.88 3.04 -6.65
C THR A 20 8.29 2.29 -5.45
N PHE A 21 8.21 0.96 -5.55
CA PHE A 21 7.68 0.13 -4.47
C PHE A 21 8.54 0.24 -3.20
N SER A 22 9.86 0.14 -3.30
CA SER A 22 10.76 0.25 -2.15
C SER A 22 10.76 1.64 -1.50
N VAL A 23 10.51 2.70 -2.27
CA VAL A 23 10.46 4.07 -1.72
C VAL A 23 9.11 4.38 -1.09
N TRP A 24 8.01 3.97 -1.73
CA TRP A 24 6.66 4.43 -1.35
C TRP A 24 5.81 3.37 -0.66
N VAL A 25 6.04 2.09 -0.92
CA VAL A 25 5.20 0.99 -0.40
C VAL A 25 5.87 0.25 0.75
N GLN A 26 7.18 -0.04 0.65
CA GLN A 26 7.94 -0.71 1.70
C GLN A 26 7.88 -0.05 3.09
N PRO A 27 7.89 1.30 3.24
CA PRO A 27 7.80 1.91 4.56
C PRO A 27 6.37 1.99 5.12
N LEU A 28 5.35 1.61 4.34
CA LEU A 28 3.96 1.57 4.82
C LEU A 28 3.75 0.41 5.78
N LYS A 29 2.99 0.67 6.85
CA LYS A 29 2.49 -0.39 7.72
C LYS A 29 1.00 -0.55 7.50
N ALA A 30 0.54 -1.78 7.32
CA ALA A 30 -0.87 -2.06 7.23
C ALA A 30 -1.39 -2.65 8.55
N ILE A 31 -2.52 -2.14 8.99
CA ILE A 31 -3.31 -2.66 10.09
C ILE A 31 -4.63 -3.13 9.48
N GLU A 32 -4.88 -4.42 9.57
CA GLU A 32 -6.13 -5.03 9.11
C GLU A 32 -6.96 -5.36 10.34
N ASP A 33 -8.14 -4.75 10.41
CA ASP A 33 -9.20 -5.08 11.34
C ASP A 33 -10.25 -5.95 10.63
N GLU A 34 -11.28 -6.39 11.34
CA GLU A 34 -12.29 -7.33 10.82
C GLU A 34 -12.99 -6.86 9.53
N THR A 35 -13.08 -5.55 9.30
CA THR A 35 -13.78 -4.96 8.14
C THR A 35 -12.99 -3.91 7.39
N ASN A 36 -11.81 -3.49 7.89
CA ASN A 36 -11.09 -2.36 7.35
C ASN A 36 -9.58 -2.61 7.28
N LEU A 37 -8.97 -2.10 6.20
CA LEU A 37 -7.52 -2.07 6.03
C LEU A 37 -7.01 -0.63 6.15
N SER A 38 -6.31 -0.34 7.23
CA SER A 38 -5.71 0.95 7.52
C SER A 38 -4.22 0.95 7.13
N LEU A 39 -3.79 1.92 6.32
CA LEU A 39 -2.39 2.08 5.94
C LEU A 39 -1.76 3.27 6.67
N LEU A 40 -0.74 2.98 7.46
CA LEU A 40 0.07 3.95 8.18
C LEU A 40 1.29 4.30 7.34
N ALA A 41 1.36 5.57 6.95
CA ALA A 41 2.54 6.13 6.30
C ALA A 41 3.50 6.74 7.35
N PRO A 42 4.82 6.69 7.12
CA PRO A 42 5.79 7.32 8.01
C PRO A 42 5.72 8.86 7.95
N ASN A 43 5.23 9.40 6.84
CA ASN A 43 5.09 10.84 6.61
C ASN A 43 3.98 11.13 5.59
N THR A 44 3.62 12.41 5.48
CA THR A 44 2.58 12.91 4.57
C THR A 44 2.95 12.79 3.09
N SER A 45 4.24 12.84 2.73
CA SER A 45 4.66 12.66 1.32
C SER A 45 4.33 11.26 0.81
N VAL A 46 4.66 10.23 1.61
CA VAL A 46 4.32 8.83 1.31
C VAL A 46 2.79 8.67 1.28
N LEU A 47 2.09 9.21 2.27
CA LEU A 47 0.62 9.15 2.31
C LEU A 47 -0.02 9.77 1.06
N ASN A 48 0.47 10.91 0.60
CA ASN A 48 -0.06 11.61 -0.56
C ASN A 48 0.24 10.84 -1.87
N TYR A 49 1.45 10.29 -1.99
CA TYR A 49 1.82 9.47 -3.14
C TYR A 49 0.92 8.24 -3.27
N VAL A 50 0.74 7.51 -2.16
CA VAL A 50 -0.08 6.29 -2.10
C VAL A 50 -1.55 6.63 -2.39
N ASN A 51 -2.07 7.72 -1.81
CA ASN A 51 -3.46 8.14 -2.07
C ASN A 51 -3.70 8.60 -3.51
N LYS A 52 -2.71 9.19 -4.17
CA LYS A 52 -2.84 9.65 -5.56
C LYS A 52 -2.64 8.54 -6.58
N ASN A 53 -1.61 7.71 -6.37
CA ASN A 53 -1.16 6.75 -7.37
C ASN A 53 -1.64 5.32 -7.09
N LEU A 54 -1.74 4.91 -5.82
CA LEU A 54 -2.00 3.52 -5.43
C LEU A 54 -3.40 3.27 -4.88
N LYS A 55 -4.17 4.32 -4.59
CA LYS A 55 -5.53 4.22 -4.05
C LYS A 55 -6.47 3.41 -4.94
N LYS A 56 -6.26 3.44 -6.26
CA LYS A 56 -7.06 2.64 -7.22
C LYS A 56 -6.72 1.15 -7.12
N GLU A 57 -5.43 0.83 -7.08
CA GLU A 57 -4.93 -0.55 -6.96
C GLU A 57 -5.33 -1.19 -5.63
N ILE A 58 -5.29 -0.44 -4.52
CA ILE A 58 -5.62 -0.95 -3.18
C ILE A 58 -7.14 -1.14 -2.99
N LYS A 59 -7.98 -0.35 -3.65
CA LYS A 59 -9.45 -0.42 -3.51
C LYS A 59 -10.12 -1.44 -4.44
N SER A 60 -9.36 -2.07 -5.34
CA SER A 60 -9.89 -3.02 -6.33
C SER A 60 -9.81 -4.51 -5.92
N SER A 61 -9.40 -4.83 -4.70
CA SER A 61 -9.36 -6.22 -4.17
C SER A 61 -10.36 -6.46 -3.05
#